data_AF-A0A1H1SLW3-F1
#
_entry.id   AF-A0A1H1SLW3-F1
#
_cell.length_a   1.000
_cell.length_b   1.000
_cell.length_c   1.000
_cell.angle_alpha   90.00
_cell.angle_beta   90.00
_cell.angle_gamma   90.00
#
_symmetry.space_group_name_H-M   'P 1'
#
loop_
_entity.id
_entity.type
_entity.pdbx_description
1 polymer ?
#
loop_
_entity_poly.entity_id
_entity_poly.type
_entity_poly.pdbx_seq_one_letter_code
_entity_poly.pdbx_strand_id
1 'polypeptide(L)'
;MTQLEIENTLIKAICNLEISYLVDLDEDLMYTCLTKAELIQEFDCVFKNLISQGIQKLTFKKSNCNYCYPKANAYEFYDESLMFVFRYIIDIDSECNFIIRLCDNKPESNNSELPF
;
A
#
# COMPACT_ATOMS: atom_id res chain seq x y z
N MET A 1 -14.83 0.48 -10.51
CA MET A 1 -14.82 1.10 -9.16
C MET A 1 -14.33 2.55 -9.23
N THR A 2 -14.53 3.38 -8.21
CA THR A 2 -13.90 4.70 -8.08
C THR A 2 -12.46 4.60 -7.55
N GLN A 3 -11.65 5.64 -7.76
CA GLN A 3 -10.28 5.71 -7.21
C GLN A 3 -10.26 5.48 -5.69
N LEU A 4 -11.15 6.16 -4.95
CA LEU A 4 -11.22 6.05 -3.50
C LEU A 4 -11.58 4.63 -3.03
N GLU A 5 -12.48 3.94 -3.74
CA GLU A 5 -12.81 2.55 -3.44
C GLU A 5 -11.62 1.62 -3.65
N ILE A 6 -10.86 1.80 -4.73
CA ILE A 6 -9.65 1.02 -5.02
C ILE A 6 -8.59 1.26 -3.95
N GLU A 7 -8.30 2.53 -3.63
CA GLU A 7 -7.36 2.91 -2.58
C GLU A 7 -7.75 2.28 -1.22
N ASN A 8 -9.02 2.40 -0.84
CA ASN A 8 -9.51 1.83 0.41
C ASN A 8 -9.42 0.29 0.43
N THR A 9 -9.73 -0.38 -0.67
CA THR A 9 -9.60 -1.83 -0.80
C THR A 9 -8.15 -2.28 -0.61
N LEU A 10 -7.21 -1.60 -1.27
CA LEU A 10 -5.78 -1.89 -1.15
C LEU A 10 -5.26 -1.65 0.26
N ILE A 11 -5.58 -0.50 0.85
CA ILE A 11 -5.17 -0.16 2.22
C ILE A 11 -5.75 -1.17 3.21
N LYS A 12 -7.02 -1.55 3.04
CA LYS A 12 -7.67 -2.55 3.90
C LYS A 12 -6.99 -3.91 3.79
N ALA A 13 -6.66 -4.35 2.58
CA ALA A 13 -5.93 -5.59 2.35
C ALA A 13 -4.56 -5.57 3.05
N ILE A 14 -3.81 -4.49 2.89
CA ILE A 14 -2.47 -4.33 3.49
C ILE A 14 -2.56 -4.27 5.03
N CYS A 15 -3.49 -3.48 5.57
CA CYS A 15 -3.65 -3.35 7.02
C CYS A 15 -3.99 -4.66 7.73
N ASN A 16 -4.73 -5.54 7.06
CA ASN A 16 -5.14 -6.83 7.63
C ASN A 16 -4.30 -8.01 7.10
N LEU A 17 -3.33 -7.74 6.22
CA LEU A 17 -2.49 -8.76 5.57
C LEU A 17 -3.33 -9.87 4.91
N GLU A 18 -4.46 -9.49 4.30
CA GLU A 18 -5.48 -10.41 3.84
C GLU A 18 -5.85 -10.16 2.37
N ILE A 19 -5.53 -11.12 1.50
CA ILE A 19 -5.77 -11.02 0.05
C ILE A 19 -7.24 -11.14 -0.33
N SER A 20 -8.11 -11.63 0.56
CA SER A 20 -9.54 -11.80 0.26
C SER A 20 -10.21 -10.47 -0.09
N TYR A 21 -9.72 -9.36 0.47
CA TYR A 21 -10.18 -8.01 0.14
C TYR A 21 -9.84 -7.59 -1.30
N LEU A 22 -8.80 -8.17 -1.91
CA LEU A 22 -8.37 -7.83 -3.27
C LEU A 22 -9.24 -8.48 -4.35
N VAL A 23 -10.12 -9.42 -3.98
CA VAL A 23 -11.05 -10.09 -4.91
C VAL A 23 -12.01 -9.09 -5.55
N ASP A 24 -12.33 -8.00 -4.86
CA ASP A 24 -13.26 -6.97 -5.36
C ASP A 24 -12.59 -5.96 -6.31
N LEU A 25 -11.27 -6.04 -6.52
CA LEU A 25 -10.57 -5.17 -7.46
C LEU A 25 -11.08 -5.37 -8.90
N ASP A 26 -11.09 -4.27 -9.64
CA ASP A 26 -11.51 -4.21 -11.02
C ASP A 26 -10.56 -5.04 -11.91
N GLU A 27 -11.11 -5.94 -12.73
CA GLU A 27 -10.31 -6.85 -13.57
C GLU A 27 -9.81 -6.19 -14.85
N ASP A 28 -10.47 -5.11 -15.28
CA ASP A 28 -10.13 -4.39 -16.51
C ASP A 28 -9.02 -3.34 -16.29
N LEU A 29 -8.61 -3.13 -15.04
CA LEU A 29 -7.54 -2.19 -14.67
C LEU A 29 -6.19 -2.89 -14.56
N MET A 30 -5.15 -2.15 -14.93
CA MET A 30 -3.77 -2.54 -14.69
C MET A 30 -3.24 -1.87 -13.43
N TYR A 31 -2.49 -2.62 -12.63
CA TYR A 31 -1.92 -2.19 -11.36
C TYR A 31 -0.39 -2.23 -11.48
N THR A 32 0.23 -1.11 -11.86
CA THR A 32 1.68 -1.04 -12.13
C THR A 32 2.12 -2.01 -13.21
N CYS A 33 1.37 -2.05 -14.31
CA CYS A 33 1.57 -3.03 -15.39
C CYS A 33 1.35 -4.50 -14.98
N LEU A 34 0.80 -4.77 -13.79
CA LEU A 34 0.34 -6.08 -13.38
C LEU A 34 -1.17 -6.20 -13.61
N THR A 35 -1.61 -7.37 -14.02
CA THR A 35 -3.02 -7.76 -13.93
C THR A 35 -3.43 -7.90 -12.45
N LYS A 36 -4.73 -7.86 -12.16
CA LYS A 36 -5.26 -8.15 -10.82
C LYS A 36 -4.72 -9.47 -10.24
N ALA A 37 -4.66 -10.53 -11.05
CA ALA A 37 -4.19 -11.84 -10.61
C ALA A 37 -2.71 -11.82 -10.19
N GLU A 38 -1.86 -11.15 -10.97
CA GLU A 38 -0.43 -10.98 -10.66
C GLU A 38 -0.24 -10.12 -9.40
N LEU A 39 -1.00 -9.02 -9.27
CA LEU A 39 -0.98 -8.18 -8.08
C LEU A 39 -1.35 -8.97 -6.81
N ILE A 40 -2.40 -9.80 -6.87
CA ILE A 40 -2.82 -10.64 -5.74
C ILE A 40 -1.70 -11.62 -5.35
N GLN A 41 -1.01 -12.21 -6.33
CA GLN A 41 0.11 -13.12 -6.06
C GLN A 41 1.29 -12.40 -5.40
N GLU A 42 1.63 -11.18 -5.86
CA GLU A 42 2.67 -10.38 -5.22
C GLU A 42 2.30 -10.04 -3.77
N PHE A 43 1.07 -9.58 -3.52
CA PHE A 43 0.62 -9.27 -2.16
C PHE A 43 0.56 -10.51 -1.27
N ASP A 44 0.14 -11.66 -1.79
CA ASP A 44 0.16 -12.92 -1.03
C ASP A 44 1.57 -13.27 -0.55
N CYS A 45 2.58 -13.10 -1.41
CA CYS A 45 3.99 -13.29 -1.04
C CYS A 45 4.44 -12.30 0.03
N VAL A 46 4.13 -11.01 -0.15
CA VAL A 46 4.48 -9.95 0.81
C VAL A 46 3.81 -10.18 2.16
N PHE A 47 2.52 -10.50 2.18
CA PHE A 47 1.76 -10.74 3.41
C PHE A 47 2.27 -11.97 4.15
N LYS A 48 2.53 -13.08 3.45
CA LYS A 48 3.13 -14.27 4.07
C LYS A 48 4.50 -13.98 4.69
N ASN A 49 5.33 -13.18 4.02
CA ASN A 49 6.61 -12.77 4.57
C ASN A 49 6.45 -11.94 5.85
N LEU A 50 5.56 -10.95 5.87
CA LEU A 50 5.28 -10.12 7.05
C LEU A 50 4.73 -10.95 8.22
N ILE A 51 3.78 -11.84 7.94
CA ILE A 51 3.21 -12.77 8.93
C ILE A 51 4.30 -13.67 9.51
N SER A 52 5.24 -14.16 8.68
CA SER A 52 6.36 -14.98 9.15
C SER A 52 7.34 -14.23 10.05
N GLN A 53 7.38 -12.91 9.95
CA GLN A 53 8.15 -12.02 10.83
C GLN A 53 7.40 -11.66 12.13
N GLY A 54 6.18 -12.18 12.32
CA GLY A 54 5.36 -11.94 13.49
C GLY A 54 4.41 -10.74 13.38
N ILE A 55 4.34 -10.08 12.22
CA ILE A 55 3.42 -8.96 11.99
C ILE A 55 2.04 -9.53 11.66
N GLN A 56 1.04 -9.27 12.51
CA GLN A 56 -0.32 -9.75 12.31
C GLN A 56 -1.25 -8.68 11.72
N LYS A 57 -0.95 -7.41 12.00
CA LYS A 57 -1.75 -6.27 11.56
C LYS A 57 -0.86 -5.06 11.35
N LEU A 58 -1.25 -4.20 10.42
CA LEU A 58 -0.62 -2.92 10.18
C LEU A 58 -1.61 -1.79 10.41
N THR A 59 -1.11 -0.69 10.94
CA THR A 59 -1.79 0.61 10.91
C THR A 59 -1.17 1.45 9.80
N PHE A 60 -1.92 2.43 9.28
CA PHE A 60 -1.41 3.27 8.20
C PHE A 60 -1.54 4.76 8.52
N LYS A 61 -0.65 5.54 7.91
CA LYS A 61 -0.71 7.00 7.89
C LYS A 61 -0.54 7.47 6.45
N LYS A 62 -1.41 8.38 6.01
CA LYS A 62 -1.24 9.04 4.72
C LYS A 62 -0.02 9.96 4.78
N SER A 63 0.80 9.91 3.74
CA SER A 63 2.06 10.64 3.56
C SER A 63 2.19 11.11 2.11
N ASN A 64 3.27 11.85 1.82
CA ASN A 64 3.62 12.27 0.46
C ASN A 64 5.01 11.75 0.11
N CYS A 65 5.22 11.35 -1.15
CA CYS A 65 6.56 11.01 -1.64
C CYS A 65 7.15 12.18 -2.42
N ASN A 66 7.94 13.05 -1.78
CA ASN A 66 8.50 14.25 -2.42
C ASN A 66 9.51 13.97 -3.56
N TYR A 67 9.90 12.70 -3.78
CA TYR A 67 10.96 12.33 -4.71
C TYR A 67 10.45 11.45 -5.85
N CYS A 68 9.94 10.24 -5.56
CA CYS A 68 9.54 9.30 -6.62
C CYS A 68 8.30 9.79 -7.38
N TYR A 69 7.28 10.23 -6.63
CA TYR A 69 6.02 10.69 -7.19
C TYR A 69 5.49 11.86 -6.34
N PRO A 70 6.00 13.10 -6.55
CA PRO A 70 5.73 14.26 -5.70
C PRO A 70 4.25 14.64 -5.56
N LYS A 71 3.41 14.20 -6.49
CA LYS A 71 1.98 14.50 -6.53
C LYS A 71 1.10 13.31 -6.14
N ALA A 72 1.70 12.14 -5.93
CA ALA A 72 0.95 10.92 -5.68
C ALA A 72 0.70 10.72 -4.19
N ASN A 73 -0.42 10.08 -3.89
CA ASN A 73 -0.74 9.65 -2.54
C ASN A 73 0.24 8.54 -2.12
N ALA A 74 0.88 8.72 -0.97
CA ALA A 74 1.70 7.68 -0.34
C ALA A 74 1.11 7.28 1.00
N TYR A 75 1.33 6.03 1.40
CA TYR A 75 0.78 5.44 2.61
C TYR A 75 1.89 4.71 3.34
N GLU A 76 2.20 5.15 4.55
CA GLU A 76 3.17 4.53 5.44
C GLU A 76 2.46 3.52 6.32
N PHE A 77 3.05 2.34 6.47
CA PHE A 77 2.50 1.24 7.26
C PHE A 77 3.40 0.92 8.44
N TYR A 78 2.78 0.72 9.59
CA TYR A 78 3.44 0.52 10.88
C TYR A 78 2.89 -0.74 11.54
N ASP A 79 3.76 -1.44 12.27
CA ASP A 79 3.35 -2.57 13.10
C ASP A 79 2.62 -2.10 14.38
N GLU A 80 2.25 -3.05 15.23
CA GLU A 80 1.57 -2.77 16.51
C GLU A 80 2.45 -2.01 17.51
N SER A 81 3.77 -2.06 17.35
CA SER A 81 4.75 -1.30 18.14
C SER A 81 4.99 0.10 17.57
N LEU A 82 4.22 0.52 16.55
CA LEU A 82 4.38 1.77 15.80
C LEU A 82 5.74 1.87 15.09
N MET A 83 6.39 0.75 14.84
CA MET A 83 7.62 0.69 14.05
C MET A 83 7.26 0.74 12.57
N PHE A 84 7.95 1.60 11.83
CA PHE A 84 7.78 1.69 10.38
C PHE A 84 8.17 0.38 9.71
N VAL A 85 7.29 -0.15 8.86
CA VAL A 85 7.51 -1.38 8.11
C VAL A 85 7.86 -1.07 6.67
N PHE A 86 6.97 -0.35 5.96
CA PHE A 86 7.19 0.09 4.57
C PHE A 86 6.24 1.23 4.20
N ARG A 87 6.44 1.78 3.01
CA ARG A 87 5.57 2.79 2.39
C ARG A 87 5.16 2.33 1.00
N TYR A 88 3.88 2.43 0.66
CA TYR A 88 3.39 2.26 -0.71
C TYR A 88 2.94 3.59 -1.29
N ILE A 89 3.11 3.74 -2.59
CA ILE A 89 2.47 4.78 -3.40
C ILE A 89 1.26 4.13 -4.05
N ILE A 90 0.08 4.69 -3.80
CA ILE A 90 -1.18 4.20 -4.34
C ILE A 90 -1.89 5.40 -4.96
N ASP A 91 -1.91 5.46 -6.29
CA ASP A 91 -2.53 6.59 -7.01
C ASP A 91 -2.99 6.17 -8.40
N ILE A 92 -3.76 7.03 -9.06
CA ILE A 92 -4.17 6.84 -10.46
C ILE A 92 -3.14 7.45 -11.41
N ASP A 93 -2.68 6.67 -12.39
CA ASP A 93 -1.81 7.16 -13.47
C ASP A 93 -2.66 7.58 -14.69
N SER A 94 -3.65 6.77 -15.02
CA SER A 94 -4.59 7.01 -16.12
C SER A 94 -5.92 6.30 -15.86
N GLU A 95 -6.91 6.49 -16.73
CA GLU A 95 -8.23 5.84 -16.61
C GLU A 95 -8.16 4.31 -16.49
N CYS A 96 -7.11 3.69 -17.03
CA CYS A 96 -6.92 2.23 -17.03
C CYS A 96 -5.76 1.76 -16.14
N ASN A 97 -5.00 2.68 -15.52
CA ASN A 97 -3.77 2.33 -14.80
C ASN A 97 -3.74 2.91 -13.39
N PHE A 98 -3.49 2.04 -12.41
CA PHE A 98 -3.19 2.39 -11.04
C PHE A 98 -1.71 2.17 -10.73
N ILE A 99 -1.11 3.10 -10.02
CA ILE A 99 0.22 2.98 -9.44
C ILE A 99 0.06 2.33 -8.08
N ILE A 100 0.77 1.23 -7.86
CA ILE A 100 0.92 0.52 -6.58
C ILE A 100 2.38 0.11 -6.51
N ARG A 101 3.20 0.91 -5.82
CA ARG A 101 4.64 0.65 -5.74
C ARG A 101 5.17 0.82 -4.34
N LEU A 102 6.07 -0.08 -3.94
CA LEU A 102 6.88 0.11 -2.76
C LEU A 102 7.73 1.38 -2.96
N CYS A 103 7.76 2.23 -1.95
CA CYS A 103 8.55 3.44 -1.94
C CYS A 103 9.83 3.17 -1.14
N ASP A 104 10.94 2.99 -1.84
CA ASP A 104 12.26 2.74 -1.23
C ASP A 104 12.84 3.97 -0.51
N ASN A 105 12.24 5.15 -0.72
CA ASN A 105 12.63 6.33 0.04
C ASN A 105 12.24 6.14 1.49
N LYS A 106 13.27 6.02 2.34
CA LYS A 106 13.09 6.12 3.78
C LYS A 106 12.39 7.44 4.12
N PRO A 107 11.50 7.45 5.11
CA PRO A 107 11.04 8.71 5.68
C PRO A 107 12.28 9.56 6.00
N GLU A 108 12.26 10.85 5.64
CA GLU A 108 13.26 11.76 6.20
C GLU A 108 13.16 11.61 7.72
N SER A 109 14.26 11.20 8.36
CA SER A 109 14.34 11.06 9.81
C SER A 109 14.23 12.45 10.44
N ASN A 110 13.03 13.01 10.44
CA ASN A 110 12.72 14.26 11.08
C ASN A 110 11.90 13.97 12.33
N ASN A 111 12.50 14.29 13.46
CA ASN A 111 11.86 14.49 14.75
C ASN A 111 10.57 15.32 14.58
N SER A 112 9.41 14.70 14.53
CA SER A 112 8.14 15.40 14.73
C SER A 112 6.98 14.42 14.96
N GLU A 113 6.68 14.27 16.25
CA GLU A 113 5.37 14.04 16.85
C GLU A 113 4.41 13.08 16.12
N LEU A 114 4.30 11.87 16.70
CA LEU A 114 3.13 11.01 16.53
C LEU A 114 1.87 11.82 16.91
N PRO A 115 0.81 11.84 16.08
CA PRO A 115 -0.46 12.38 16.53
C PRO A 115 -1.04 11.45 17.59
N PHE A 116 -1.33 12.04 18.75
CA PHE A 116 -2.09 11.46 19.85
C PHE A 116 -3.48 11.01 19.42
#